data_AF-A0A7X0DCR9-F1
#
_entry.id   AF-A0A7X0DCR9-F1
#
_cell.length_a   1.000
_cell.length_b   1.000
_cell.length_c   1.000
_cell.angle_alpha   90.00
_cell.angle_beta   90.00
_cell.angle_gamma   90.00
#
_symmetry.space_group_name_H-M   'P 1'
#
loop_
_entity.id
_entity.type
_entity.pdbx_description
1 polymer ?
#
loop_
_entity_poly.entity_id
_entity_poly.type
_entity_poly.pdbx_seq_one_letter_code
_entity_poly.pdbx_strand_id
1 'polypeptide(L)'
;MAKILITEDEDSLRMFVARALRLDGHETHEAGDGAEGLEKLGETEFDLLLSDIRMPVMDGIELVHQAASRHPGLKILLMTGYAEQRERADDLAEKIIDVVQKPFALPEIRRAVARALSEQPQAA
;
A
#
# COMPACT_ATOMS: atom_id res chain seq x y z
N MET A 1 -15.65 -6.79 -2.78
CA MET A 1 -15.04 -5.82 -3.70
C MET A 1 -14.54 -4.67 -2.85
N ALA A 2 -13.27 -4.30 -3.00
CA ALA A 2 -12.61 -3.26 -2.21
C ALA A 2 -11.93 -2.27 -3.15
N LYS A 3 -11.82 -1.01 -2.74
CA LYS A 3 -11.14 0.06 -3.46
C LYS A 3 -9.71 0.19 -2.93
N ILE A 4 -8.74 -0.06 -3.81
CA ILE A 4 -7.32 -0.15 -3.46
C ILE A 4 -6.55 0.94 -4.19
N LEU A 5 -5.81 1.75 -3.44
CA LEU A 5 -4.84 2.70 -4.00
C LEU A 5 -3.46 2.04 -4.03
N ILE A 6 -2.79 2.09 -5.18
CA ILE A 6 -1.46 1.51 -5.40
C ILE A 6 -0.49 2.65 -5.72
N THR A 7 0.53 2.83 -4.88
CA THR A 7 1.60 3.83 -5.07
C THR A 7 2.92 3.10 -5.32
N GLU A 8 3.47 3.28 -6.51
CA GLU A 8 4.67 2.58 -6.98
C GLU A 8 5.26 3.36 -8.15
N ASP A 9 6.56 3.64 -8.13
CA ASP A 9 7.22 4.45 -9.17
C ASP A 9 7.56 3.65 -10.42
N GLU A 10 7.75 2.34 -10.29
CA GLU A 10 7.93 1.47 -11.45
C GLU A 10 6.58 1.13 -12.13
N ASP A 11 6.29 1.79 -13.25
CA ASP A 11 5.07 1.60 -14.05
C ASP A 11 4.73 0.14 -14.34
N SER A 12 5.75 -0.67 -14.69
CA SER A 12 5.56 -2.08 -15.03
C SER A 12 5.07 -2.89 -13.82
N LEU A 13 5.66 -2.65 -12.64
CA LEU A 13 5.28 -3.31 -11.41
C LEU A 13 3.91 -2.82 -10.91
N ARG A 14 3.65 -1.51 -10.99
CA ARG A 14 2.36 -0.92 -10.63
C ARG A 14 1.22 -1.52 -11.44
N MET A 15 1.37 -1.57 -12.76
CA MET A 15 0.37 -2.16 -13.66
C MET A 15 0.21 -3.67 -13.43
N PHE A 16 1.30 -4.39 -13.16
CA PHE A 16 1.28 -5.82 -12.86
C PHE A 16 0.45 -6.13 -11.61
N VAL A 17 0.69 -5.38 -10.52
CA VAL A 17 -0.07 -5.51 -9.27
C VAL A 17 -1.52 -5.09 -9.46
N ALA A 18 -1.77 -3.94 -10.11
CA ALA A 18 -3.13 -3.46 -10.37
C ALA A 18 -3.95 -4.49 -11.15
N ARG A 19 -3.36 -5.09 -12.20
CA ARG A 19 -4.02 -6.15 -12.97
C ARG A 19 -4.32 -7.37 -12.11
N ALA A 20 -3.39 -7.79 -11.25
CA ALA A 20 -3.59 -8.94 -10.38
C ALA A 20 -4.78 -8.74 -9.42
N LEU A 21 -4.90 -7.55 -8.83
CA LEU A 21 -5.96 -7.24 -7.87
C LEU A 21 -7.32 -6.99 -8.56
N ARG A 22 -7.32 -6.42 -9.77
CA ARG A 22 -8.54 -6.33 -10.60
C ARG A 22 -9.11 -7.70 -10.96
N LEU A 23 -8.26 -8.70 -11.22
CA LEU A 23 -8.70 -10.09 -11.47
C LEU A 23 -9.39 -10.72 -10.26
N ASP A 24 -9.15 -10.20 -9.05
CA ASP A 24 -9.82 -10.63 -7.82
C ASP A 24 -11.13 -9.87 -7.55
N GLY A 25 -11.54 -9.00 -8.48
CA GLY A 25 -12.76 -8.21 -8.36
C GLY A 25 -12.60 -6.98 -7.48
N HIS A 26 -11.37 -6.50 -7.27
CA HIS A 26 -11.11 -5.20 -6.63
C HIS A 26 -11.10 -4.06 -7.64
N GLU A 27 -11.43 -2.87 -7.16
CA GLU A 27 -11.25 -1.62 -7.90
C GLU A 27 -9.88 -1.05 -7.53
N THR A 28 -9.02 -0.77 -8.53
CA THR A 28 -7.67 -0.27 -8.26
C THR A 28 -7.44 1.10 -8.86
N HIS A 29 -6.86 1.99 -8.07
CA HIS A 29 -6.36 3.30 -8.45
C HIS A 29 -4.84 3.25 -8.36
N GLU A 30 -4.16 3.92 -9.27
CA GLU A 30 -2.71 3.84 -9.43
C GLU A 30 -2.13 5.24 -9.28
N ALA A 31 -1.00 5.38 -8.60
CA ALA A 31 -0.23 6.60 -8.45
C ALA A 31 1.27 6.29 -8.59
N GLY A 32 2.01 7.19 -9.24
CA GLY A 32 3.44 7.02 -9.53
C GLY A 32 4.37 7.39 -8.36
N ASP A 33 3.85 8.08 -7.34
CA ASP A 33 4.61 8.45 -6.15
C ASP A 33 3.69 8.68 -4.94
N GLY A 34 4.31 8.97 -3.79
CA GLY A 34 3.56 9.21 -2.56
C GLY A 34 2.72 10.49 -2.56
N ALA A 35 3.11 11.53 -3.30
CA ALA A 35 2.40 12.79 -3.34
C ALA A 35 1.10 12.67 -4.16
N GLU A 36 1.17 12.03 -5.33
CA GLU A 36 -0.02 11.68 -6.12
C GLU A 36 -0.93 10.72 -5.34
N GLY A 37 -0.34 9.77 -4.59
CA GLY A 37 -1.09 8.90 -3.70
C GLY A 37 -1.87 9.67 -2.63
N LEU A 38 -1.22 10.62 -1.97
CA LEU A 38 -1.83 11.44 -0.94
C LEU A 38 -2.93 12.35 -1.49
N GLU A 39 -2.76 12.90 -2.69
CA GLU A 39 -3.80 13.68 -3.37
C GLU A 39 -5.06 12.83 -3.59
N LYS A 40 -4.90 11.61 -4.14
CA LYS A 40 -6.03 10.69 -4.39
C LYS A 40 -6.74 10.27 -3.11
N LEU A 41 -6.00 10.05 -2.01
CA LEU A 41 -6.61 9.77 -0.70
C LEU A 41 -7.52 10.92 -0.24
N GLY A 42 -7.25 12.16 -0.66
CA GLY A 42 -8.09 13.33 -0.37
C GLY A 42 -9.34 13.44 -1.24
N GLU A 43 -9.37 12.80 -2.41
CA GLU A 43 -10.49 12.87 -3.35
C GLU A 43 -11.59 11.83 -3.07
N THR A 44 -11.21 10.66 -2.57
CA THR A 44 -12.12 9.53 -2.38
C THR A 44 -11.65 8.58 -1.28
N GLU A 45 -12.57 7.86 -0.65
CA GLU A 45 -12.24 6.87 0.37
C GLU A 45 -11.72 5.57 -0.25
N PHE A 46 -10.70 4.99 0.37
CA PHE A 46 -10.10 3.72 0.00
C PHE A 46 -10.13 2.74 1.16
N ASP A 47 -10.26 1.45 0.86
CA ASP A 47 -10.21 0.38 1.85
C ASP A 47 -8.76 -0.01 2.18
N LEU A 48 -7.86 0.10 1.21
CA LEU A 48 -6.46 -0.29 1.32
C LEU A 48 -5.55 0.63 0.50
N LEU A 49 -4.46 1.07 1.12
CA LEU A 49 -3.28 1.62 0.46
C LEU A 49 -2.21 0.53 0.35
N LEU A 50 -1.73 0.29 -0.87
CA LEU A 50 -0.61 -0.57 -1.18
C LEU A 50 0.54 0.29 -1.73
N SER A 51 1.60 0.50 -0.95
CA SER A 51 2.67 1.44 -1.31
C SER A 51 4.04 0.79 -1.35
N ASP A 52 4.87 1.11 -2.35
CA ASP A 52 6.33 0.97 -2.19
C ASP A 52 6.82 1.90 -1.09
N ILE A 53 7.91 1.52 -0.43
CA ILE A 53 8.63 2.37 0.52
C ILE A 53 9.49 3.37 -0.22
N ARG A 54 10.20 2.98 -1.28
CA ARG A 54 11.06 3.91 -2.03
C ARG A 54 10.31 4.44 -3.23
N MET A 55 10.07 5.74 -3.23
CA MET A 55 9.48 6.47 -4.35
C MET A 55 10.14 7.85 -4.43
N PRO A 56 10.19 8.48 -5.61
CA PRO A 56 10.62 9.87 -5.75
C PRO A 56 9.59 10.81 -5.10
N VAL A 57 10.00 12.06 -4.86
CA VAL A 57 9.14 13.15 -4.32
C VAL A 57 8.69 12.92 -2.87
N MET A 58 7.86 11.91 -2.62
CA MET A 58 7.39 11.48 -1.31
C MET A 58 7.51 9.97 -1.21
N ASP A 59 8.22 9.50 -0.17
CA ASP A 59 8.44 8.08 0.06
C ASP A 59 7.22 7.42 0.75
N GLY A 60 7.16 6.09 0.76
CA GLY A 60 6.04 5.36 1.34
C GLY A 60 5.89 5.57 2.85
N ILE A 61 6.98 5.82 3.56
CA ILE A 61 6.98 6.06 5.02
C ILE A 61 6.27 7.38 5.31
N GLU A 62 6.65 8.44 4.61
CA GLU A 62 6.03 9.75 4.73
C GLU A 62 4.55 9.69 4.34
N LEU A 63 4.21 8.98 3.26
CA LEU A 63 2.82 8.75 2.86
C LEU A 63 2.04 8.04 3.98
N VAL A 64 2.56 6.98 4.61
CA VAL A 64 1.88 6.29 5.72
C VAL A 64 1.60 7.26 6.88
N HIS A 65 2.57 8.08 7.27
CA HIS A 65 2.38 9.03 8.37
C HIS A 65 1.22 10.00 8.11
N GLN A 66 1.14 10.52 6.89
CA GLN A 66 0.08 11.46 6.51
C GLN A 66 -1.27 10.74 6.32
N ALA A 67 -1.27 9.59 5.65
CA ALA A 67 -2.46 8.80 5.37
C ALA A 67 -3.12 8.28 6.65
N ALA A 68 -2.35 7.66 7.56
CA ALA A 68 -2.88 7.12 8.81
C ALA A 68 -3.47 8.22 9.73
N SER A 69 -2.91 9.42 9.69
CA SER A 69 -3.43 10.56 10.48
C SER A 69 -4.73 11.12 9.92
N ARG A 70 -4.93 11.08 8.59
CA ARG A 70 -6.10 11.64 7.90
C ARG A 70 -7.22 10.62 7.68
N HIS A 71 -6.86 9.34 7.57
CA HIS A 71 -7.75 8.24 7.24
C HIS A 71 -7.55 7.07 8.22
N PRO A 72 -8.03 7.18 9.47
CA PRO A 72 -7.78 6.17 10.51
C PRO A 72 -8.39 4.79 10.22
N GLY A 73 -9.35 4.69 9.29
CA GLY A 73 -9.91 3.41 8.83
C GLY A 73 -9.16 2.78 7.65
N LEU A 74 -8.20 3.49 7.05
CA LEU A 74 -7.45 3.03 5.90
C LEU A 74 -6.47 1.93 6.33
N LYS A 75 -6.57 0.77 5.70
CA LYS A 75 -5.55 -0.27 5.86
C LYS A 75 -4.36 0.08 5.02
N ILE A 76 -3.16 -0.16 5.52
CA ILE A 76 -1.92 0.18 4.81
C ILE A 76 -1.04 -1.05 4.73
N LEU A 77 -0.64 -1.41 3.52
CA LEU A 77 0.27 -2.52 3.23
C LEU A 77 1.47 -1.94 2.47
N LEU A 78 2.67 -2.18 2.99
CA LEU A 78 3.90 -1.69 2.33
C LEU A 78 4.51 -2.78 1.45
N MET A 79 5.26 -2.36 0.44
CA MET A 79 6.12 -3.19 -0.40
C MET A 79 7.55 -2.68 -0.27
N THR A 80 8.55 -3.57 -0.24
CA THR A 80 9.95 -3.15 -0.08
C THR A 80 10.93 -4.08 -0.76
N GLY A 81 11.95 -3.52 -1.42
CA GLY A 81 13.07 -4.29 -1.97
C GLY A 81 14.25 -4.51 -1.03
N TYR A 82 14.28 -3.87 0.14
CA TYR A 82 15.47 -3.83 0.99
C TYR A 82 15.14 -4.13 2.45
N ALA A 83 15.98 -4.93 3.13
CA ALA A 83 15.80 -5.25 4.55
C ALA A 83 15.85 -4.00 5.44
N GLU A 84 16.71 -3.04 5.12
CA GLU A 84 16.85 -1.77 5.87
C GLU A 84 15.56 -0.94 5.87
N GLN A 85 14.75 -1.04 4.82
CA GLN A 85 13.47 -0.35 4.73
C GLN A 85 12.39 -1.03 5.57
N ARG A 86 12.47 -2.36 5.73
CA ARG A 86 11.61 -3.12 6.63
C ARG A 86 11.82 -2.63 8.07
N GLU A 87 13.07 -2.48 8.50
CA GLU A 87 13.41 -1.99 9.83
C GLU A 87 12.85 -0.57 10.07
N ARG A 88 12.96 0.32 9.08
CA ARG A 88 12.31 1.65 9.14
C ARG A 88 10.79 1.60 9.19
N ALA A 89 10.17 0.54 8.65
CA ALA A 89 8.74 0.33 8.73
C ALA A 89 8.30 -0.28 10.08
N ASP A 90 9.22 -0.79 10.90
CA ASP A 90 8.87 -1.30 12.24
C ASP A 90 8.39 -0.16 13.15
N ASP A 91 8.90 1.06 12.97
CA ASP A 91 8.39 2.28 13.63
C ASP A 91 6.95 2.64 13.19
N LEU A 92 6.46 2.03 12.11
CA LEU A 92 5.11 2.18 11.58
C LEU A 92 4.21 0.98 11.89
N ALA A 93 4.66 0.00 12.68
CA ALA A 93 3.96 -1.26 12.89
C ALA A 93 2.51 -1.10 13.40
N GLU A 94 2.21 -0.02 14.16
CA GLU A 94 0.86 0.30 14.62
C GLU A 94 -0.05 0.90 13.54
N LYS A 95 0.51 1.35 12.42
CA LYS A 95 -0.18 2.05 11.32
C LYS A 95 -0.32 1.23 10.06
N ILE A 96 0.47 0.16 9.93
CA ILE A 96 0.48 -0.73 8.77
C ILE A 96 0.03 -2.12 9.18
N ILE A 97 -0.54 -2.86 8.22
CA ILE A 97 -0.95 -4.24 8.43
C ILE A 97 0.23 -5.20 8.25
N ASP A 98 1.07 -4.95 7.24
CA ASP A 98 2.28 -5.73 6.98
C ASP A 98 3.19 -5.02 5.98
N VAL A 99 4.31 -5.65 5.70
CA VAL A 99 5.24 -5.32 4.64
C VAL A 99 5.47 -6.56 3.76
N VAL A 100 5.28 -6.42 2.44
CA VAL A 100 5.58 -7.44 1.43
C VAL A 100 7.00 -7.22 0.90
N GLN A 101 7.82 -8.27 0.94
CA GLN A 101 9.19 -8.20 0.44
C GLN A 101 9.24 -8.44 -1.08
N LYS A 102 9.91 -7.56 -1.82
CA LYS A 102 10.28 -7.71 -3.22
C LYS A 102 11.60 -8.51 -3.31
N PRO A 103 11.78 -9.35 -4.35
CA PRO A 103 10.79 -9.70 -5.38
C PRO A 103 9.69 -10.62 -4.82
N PHE A 104 8.46 -10.43 -5.31
CA PHE A 104 7.31 -11.27 -4.97
C PHE A 104 6.60 -11.79 -6.22
N ALA A 105 5.93 -12.93 -6.08
CA ALA A 105 5.07 -13.51 -7.09
C ALA A 105 3.62 -13.02 -6.97
N LEU A 106 2.86 -13.11 -8.06
CA LEU A 106 1.44 -12.72 -8.12
C LEU A 106 0.58 -13.34 -7.00
N PRO A 107 0.73 -14.64 -6.66
CA PRO A 107 -0.05 -15.24 -5.56
C PRO A 107 0.29 -14.65 -4.19
N GLU A 108 1.51 -14.16 -3.98
CA GLU A 108 1.96 -13.62 -2.70
C GLU A 108 1.31 -12.27 -2.43
N ILE A 109 1.36 -11.36 -3.41
CA ILE A 109 0.74 -10.04 -3.26
C ILE A 109 -0.79 -10.14 -3.11
N ARG A 110 -1.44 -11.04 -3.86
CA ARG A 110 -2.87 -11.29 -3.75
C ARG A 110 -3.26 -11.81 -2.36
N ARG A 111 -2.47 -12.73 -1.80
CA ARG A 111 -2.67 -13.24 -0.44
C ARG A 111 -2.47 -12.16 0.62
N ALA A 112 -1.43 -11.34 0.47
CA ALA A 112 -1.16 -10.24 1.40
C ALA A 112 -2.30 -9.21 1.42
N VAL A 113 -2.81 -8.83 0.24
CA VAL A 113 -3.97 -7.94 0.10
C VAL A 113 -5.24 -8.56 0.69
N ALA A 114 -5.53 -9.82 0.37
CA ALA A 114 -6.70 -10.52 0.91
C ALA A 114 -6.64 -10.59 2.45
N ARG A 115 -5.47 -10.89 3.01
CA ARG A 115 -5.23 -10.91 4.46
C ARG A 115 -5.46 -9.52 5.06
N ALA A 116 -4.86 -8.48 4.48
CA ALA A 116 -5.01 -7.12 4.97
C ALA A 116 -6.47 -6.65 4.96
N LEU A 117 -7.22 -6.97 3.89
CA LEU A 117 -8.65 -6.66 3.81
C LEU A 117 -9.50 -7.47 4.80
N SER A 118 -9.06 -8.64 5.24
CA SER A 118 -9.75 -9.45 6.26
C SER A 118 -9.42 -9.06 7.70
N GLU A 119 -8.25 -8.48 7.94
CA GLU A 119 -7.83 -8.02 9.27
C GLU A 119 -8.47 -6.67 9.59
N GLN A 120 -8.92 -6.50 10.83
CA GLN A 120 -9.21 -5.15 11.34
C GLN A 120 -7.90 -4.54 11.84
N PRO A 121 -7.65 -3.22 11.65
CA PRO A 121 -6.51 -2.56 12.27
C PRO A 121 -6.49 -2.95 13.75
N GLN A 122 -5.36 -3.43 14.26
CA GLN A 122 -5.23 -3.74 15.68
C GLN A 122 -5.40 -2.43 16.45
N ALA A 123 -6.61 -2.21 16.97
CA ALA A 123 -6.88 -1.17 17.93
C ALA A 123 -6.13 -1.55 19.20
N ALA A 124 -5.04 -0.84 19.48
CA ALA A 124 -4.42 -0.79 20.80
C ALA A 124 -5.33 -0.05 21.78
#